data_AF-A0AA40SUF1-F1
#
_entry.id   AF-A0AA40SUF1-F1
#
_cell.length_a   1.000
_cell.length_b   1.000
_cell.length_c   1.000
_cell.angle_alpha   90.00
_cell.angle_beta   90.00
_cell.angle_gamma   90.00
#
_symmetry.space_group_name_H-M   'P 1'
#
loop_
_entity.id
_entity.type
_entity.pdbx_description
1 polymer ?
#
loop_
_entity_poly.entity_id
_entity_poly.type
_entity_poly.pdbx_seq_one_letter_code
_entity_poly.pdbx_strand_id
1 'polypeptide(L)'
;MMSKTDYRIWASILSLLLWAIVGITAYVGFTPTALALEYNKEILVEADFSGRDLTDSSFTKANLRQSNFSHTNLRGVSFFAANLESANLEAADLTNATLDSARLIKANLTNAVLEGAFAANAKFDGAMIEGADFTDVLLRQDEQKKLCQFAQGTNPTTGRDTRETLFCP
;
A
#
# COMPACT_ATOMS: atom_id res chain seq x y z
N MET A 1 41.67 -28.52 -42.62
CA MET A 1 40.33 -28.91 -43.10
C MET A 1 39.65 -29.64 -41.94
N MET A 2 38.62 -29.06 -41.34
CA MET A 2 38.00 -29.63 -40.13
C MET A 2 37.16 -30.86 -40.50
N SER A 3 37.25 -31.95 -39.74
CA SER A 3 36.53 -33.17 -40.11
C SER A 3 35.02 -33.02 -39.88
N LYS A 4 34.22 -33.80 -40.61
CA LYS A 4 32.75 -33.81 -40.48
C LYS A 4 32.31 -34.17 -39.06
N THR A 5 33.13 -34.94 -38.33
CA THR A 5 32.91 -35.32 -36.94
C THR A 5 33.20 -34.16 -36.00
N ASP A 6 34.30 -33.43 -36.22
CA ASP A 6 34.64 -32.23 -35.45
C ASP A 6 33.54 -31.17 -35.57
N TYR A 7 33.03 -30.93 -36.78
CA TYR A 7 31.94 -29.98 -37.00
C TYR A 7 30.67 -30.33 -36.21
N ARG A 8 30.30 -31.63 -36.15
CA ARG A 8 29.11 -32.07 -35.39
C ARG A 8 29.30 -31.87 -33.89
N ILE A 9 30.49 -32.14 -33.37
CA ILE A 9 30.81 -31.94 -31.95
C ILE A 9 30.73 -30.45 -31.60
N TRP A 10 31.34 -29.58 -32.40
CA TRP A 10 31.30 -28.13 -32.20
C TRP A 10 29.87 -27.56 -32.32
N ALA A 11 29.07 -28.04 -33.26
CA ALA A 11 27.67 -27.63 -33.41
C ALA A 11 26.82 -28.02 -32.18
N SER A 12 27.03 -29.22 -31.62
CA SER A 12 26.36 -29.66 -30.39
C SER A 12 26.76 -28.85 -29.17
N ILE A 13 28.05 -28.53 -29.02
CA ILE A 13 28.55 -27.68 -27.92
C ILE A 13 27.94 -26.26 -28.02
N LEU A 14 27.93 -25.67 -29.22
CA LEU A 14 27.34 -24.34 -29.44
C LEU A 14 25.84 -24.32 -29.13
N SER A 15 25.11 -25.38 -29.51
CA SER A 15 23.69 -25.52 -29.21
C SER A 15 23.44 -25.63 -27.70
N LEU A 16 24.22 -26.44 -26.98
CA LEU A 16 24.10 -26.58 -25.52
C LEU A 16 24.41 -25.27 -24.80
N LEU A 17 25.42 -24.53 -25.26
CA LEU A 17 25.73 -23.19 -24.74
C LEU A 17 24.59 -22.21 -24.99
N LEU A 18 23.97 -22.25 -26.18
CA LEU A 18 22.82 -21.41 -26.50
C LEU A 18 21.64 -21.72 -25.57
N TRP A 19 21.31 -23.00 -25.36
CA TRP A 19 20.25 -23.43 -24.44
C TRP A 19 20.56 -23.08 -22.99
N ALA A 20 21.82 -23.18 -22.55
CA ALA A 20 22.24 -22.76 -21.22
C ALA A 20 22.08 -21.25 -21.04
N ILE A 21 22.48 -20.44 -22.03
CA ILE A 21 22.32 -18.98 -22.01
C ILE A 21 20.84 -18.60 -21.97
N VAL A 22 20.00 -19.21 -22.82
CA VAL A 22 18.54 -18.99 -22.82
C VAL A 22 17.94 -19.36 -21.46
N GLY A 23 18.34 -20.50 -20.89
CA GLY A 23 17.91 -20.93 -19.55
C GLY A 23 18.33 -19.95 -18.45
N ILE A 24 19.56 -19.44 -18.49
CA ILE A 24 20.06 -18.42 -17.55
C ILE A 24 19.27 -17.10 -17.71
N THR A 25 19.04 -16.63 -18.93
CA THR A 25 18.28 -15.39 -19.15
C THR A 25 16.81 -15.50 -18.74
N ALA A 26 16.19 -16.67 -18.93
CA ALA A 26 14.84 -16.93 -18.45
C ALA A 26 14.77 -17.02 -16.92
N TYR A 27 15.85 -17.49 -16.28
CA TYR A 27 15.94 -17.63 -14.83
C TYR A 27 16.22 -16.30 -14.12
N VAL A 28 17.05 -15.44 -14.71
CA VAL A 28 17.47 -14.15 -14.11
C VAL A 28 16.57 -12.98 -14.55
N GLY A 29 15.84 -13.11 -15.68
CA GLY A 29 15.10 -12.02 -16.30
C GLY A 29 13.70 -11.72 -15.75
N PHE A 30 13.24 -12.43 -14.71
CA PHE A 30 11.87 -12.28 -14.19
C PHE A 30 11.82 -12.04 -12.67
N THR A 31 12.64 -11.12 -12.18
CA THR A 31 12.27 -10.42 -10.95
C THR A 31 11.33 -9.28 -11.35
N PRO A 32 10.03 -9.34 -11.06
CA PRO A 32 9.20 -8.15 -11.20
C PRO A 32 9.78 -7.10 -10.25
N THR A 33 10.44 -6.09 -10.81
CA THR A 33 10.71 -4.86 -10.06
C THR A 33 9.37 -4.36 -9.57
N ALA A 34 9.22 -4.11 -8.27
CA ALA A 34 8.04 -3.45 -7.74
C ALA A 34 7.86 -2.12 -8.50
N LEU A 35 6.92 -2.09 -9.45
CA LEU A 35 6.59 -0.88 -10.16
C LEU A 35 5.56 -0.15 -9.30
N ALA A 36 5.89 1.08 -8.92
CA ALA A 36 4.90 2.00 -8.39
C ALA A 36 3.78 2.16 -9.42
N LEU A 37 2.54 1.88 -9.00
CA LEU A 37 1.37 2.02 -9.86
C LEU A 37 0.79 3.43 -9.72
N GLU A 38 0.44 4.04 -10.84
CA GLU A 38 -0.13 5.39 -10.90
C GLU A 38 -1.63 5.31 -11.22
N TYR A 39 -2.47 5.58 -10.23
CA TYR A 39 -3.93 5.60 -10.29
C TYR A 39 -4.50 7.02 -10.10
N ASN A 40 -3.69 8.03 -10.38
CA ASN A 40 -4.04 9.43 -10.11
C ASN A 40 -5.27 9.88 -10.88
N LYS A 41 -6.23 10.50 -10.19
CA LYS A 41 -7.49 11.02 -10.74
C LYS A 41 -8.42 9.97 -11.34
N GLU A 42 -8.14 8.68 -11.16
CA GLU A 42 -8.99 7.61 -11.64
C GLU A 42 -10.31 7.50 -10.86
N ILE A 43 -11.33 6.92 -11.49
CA ILE A 43 -12.59 6.57 -10.85
C ILE A 43 -12.56 5.06 -10.56
N LEU A 44 -12.33 4.71 -9.30
CA LEU A 44 -12.10 3.35 -8.82
C LEU A 44 -13.11 2.98 -7.71
N VAL A 45 -14.33 3.52 -7.82
CA VAL A 45 -15.43 3.28 -6.89
C VAL A 45 -15.70 1.78 -6.80
N GLU A 46 -15.81 1.24 -5.59
CA GLU A 46 -16.03 -0.19 -5.30
C GLU A 46 -14.93 -1.14 -5.82
N ALA A 47 -13.78 -0.62 -6.25
CA ALA A 47 -12.66 -1.45 -6.69
C ALA A 47 -12.06 -2.26 -5.53
N ASP A 48 -11.59 -3.46 -5.83
CA ASP A 48 -10.93 -4.35 -4.87
C ASP A 48 -9.40 -4.33 -5.01
N PHE A 49 -8.75 -3.91 -3.93
CA PHE A 49 -7.31 -3.88 -3.75
C PHE A 49 -6.87 -4.71 -2.54
N SER A 50 -7.77 -5.46 -1.90
CA SER A 50 -7.48 -6.16 -0.65
C SER A 50 -6.32 -7.14 -0.75
N GLY A 51 -5.49 -7.18 0.30
CA GLY A 51 -4.33 -8.06 0.41
C GLY A 51 -3.17 -7.77 -0.55
N ARG A 52 -3.22 -6.68 -1.32
CA ARG A 52 -2.18 -6.35 -2.30
C ARG A 52 -0.99 -5.66 -1.65
N ASP A 53 0.16 -5.76 -2.32
CA ASP A 53 1.27 -4.83 -2.10
C ASP A 53 1.14 -3.66 -3.10
N LEU A 54 0.94 -2.47 -2.57
CA LEU A 54 0.82 -1.21 -3.29
C LEU A 54 1.83 -0.18 -2.76
N THR A 55 2.92 -0.64 -2.14
CA THR A 55 4.03 0.21 -1.67
C THR A 55 4.43 1.20 -2.76
N ASP A 56 4.61 2.46 -2.38
CA ASP A 56 5.00 3.58 -3.24
C ASP A 56 4.07 3.89 -4.43
N SER A 57 2.88 3.28 -4.50
CA SER A 57 1.87 3.64 -5.51
C SER A 57 1.27 5.03 -5.24
N SER A 58 0.57 5.59 -6.24
CA SER A 58 -0.11 6.87 -6.08
C SER A 58 -1.56 6.79 -6.54
N PHE A 59 -2.45 7.29 -5.69
CA PHE A 59 -3.89 7.45 -5.89
C PHE A 59 -4.29 8.93 -5.73
N THR A 60 -3.36 9.84 -6.03
CA THR A 60 -3.55 11.28 -5.86
C THR A 60 -4.81 11.73 -6.59
N LYS A 61 -5.75 12.36 -5.86
CA LYS A 61 -7.04 12.86 -6.35
C LYS A 61 -7.96 11.79 -6.96
N ALA A 62 -7.73 10.51 -6.69
CA ALA A 62 -8.59 9.43 -7.16
C ALA A 62 -9.95 9.42 -6.41
N ASN A 63 -10.98 8.87 -7.06
CA ASN A 63 -12.27 8.58 -6.45
C ASN A 63 -12.33 7.09 -6.08
N LEU A 64 -12.14 6.80 -4.80
CA LEU A 64 -12.00 5.46 -4.19
C LEU A 64 -13.15 5.16 -3.22
N ARG A 65 -14.32 5.76 -3.45
CA ARG A 65 -15.47 5.53 -2.57
C ARG A 65 -15.81 4.05 -2.54
N GLN A 66 -16.05 3.51 -1.36
CA GLN A 66 -16.43 2.11 -1.15
C GLN A 66 -15.42 1.08 -1.67
N SER A 67 -14.21 1.49 -2.06
CA SER A 67 -13.16 0.56 -2.48
C SER A 67 -12.66 -0.27 -1.29
N ASN A 68 -12.18 -1.47 -1.57
CA ASN A 68 -11.64 -2.37 -0.56
C ASN A 68 -10.11 -2.38 -0.59
N PHE A 69 -9.49 -1.95 0.50
CA PHE A 69 -8.06 -1.94 0.76
C PHE A 69 -7.72 -2.76 2.03
N SER A 70 -8.59 -3.65 2.51
CA SER A 70 -8.29 -4.42 3.71
C SER A 70 -7.02 -5.26 3.55
N HIS A 71 -6.22 -5.33 4.62
CA HIS A 71 -4.96 -6.09 4.67
C HIS A 71 -3.94 -5.72 3.59
N THR A 72 -4.01 -4.50 3.05
CA THR A 72 -3.12 -4.04 1.97
C THR A 72 -1.86 -3.40 2.55
N ASN A 73 -0.71 -3.65 1.92
CA ASN A 73 0.50 -2.88 2.18
C ASN A 73 0.45 -1.57 1.35
N LEU A 74 0.24 -0.45 2.04
CA LEU A 74 0.08 0.90 1.50
C LEU A 74 1.20 1.84 1.99
N ARG A 75 2.37 1.29 2.35
CA ARG A 75 3.50 2.06 2.86
C ARG A 75 3.95 3.11 1.84
N GLY A 76 4.10 4.35 2.29
CA GLY A 76 4.54 5.47 1.45
C GLY A 76 3.56 5.90 0.36
N VAL A 77 2.37 5.29 0.28
CA VAL A 77 1.39 5.58 -0.79
C VAL A 77 0.91 7.03 -0.73
N SER A 78 0.67 7.64 -1.89
CA SER A 78 -0.02 8.94 -1.94
C SER A 78 -1.52 8.79 -2.15
N PHE A 79 -2.31 9.20 -1.16
CA PHE A 79 -3.75 9.45 -1.26
C PHE A 79 -4.06 10.95 -1.21
N PHE A 80 -3.11 11.82 -1.60
CA PHE A 80 -3.30 13.26 -1.55
C PHE A 80 -4.60 13.69 -2.24
N ALA A 81 -5.49 14.35 -1.50
CA ALA A 81 -6.81 14.79 -1.95
C ALA A 81 -7.69 13.68 -2.57
N ALA A 82 -7.46 12.40 -2.25
CA ALA A 82 -8.29 11.28 -2.69
C ALA A 82 -9.61 11.23 -1.92
N ASN A 83 -10.65 10.68 -2.57
CA ASN A 83 -11.94 10.45 -1.95
C ASN A 83 -12.09 8.98 -1.55
N LEU A 84 -11.88 8.68 -0.26
CA LEU A 84 -11.96 7.35 0.36
C LEU A 84 -13.24 7.18 1.19
N GLU A 85 -14.30 7.93 0.87
CA GLU A 85 -15.55 7.87 1.63
C GLU A 85 -16.13 6.44 1.61
N SER A 86 -16.38 5.90 2.81
CA SER A 86 -16.82 4.52 3.05
C SER A 86 -15.88 3.43 2.52
N ALA A 87 -14.60 3.74 2.25
CA ALA A 87 -13.61 2.74 1.87
C ALA A 87 -13.26 1.80 3.03
N ASN A 88 -12.93 0.56 2.72
CA ASN A 88 -12.46 -0.41 3.72
C ASN A 88 -10.92 -0.42 3.77
N LEU A 89 -10.31 0.05 4.83
CA LEU A 89 -8.86 0.07 5.08
C LEU A 89 -8.49 -0.78 6.30
N GLU A 90 -9.34 -1.75 6.66
CA GLU A 90 -9.13 -2.63 7.81
C GLU A 90 -7.76 -3.31 7.75
N ALA A 91 -6.99 -3.19 8.83
CA ALA A 91 -5.66 -3.78 8.96
C ALA A 91 -4.69 -3.44 7.80
N ALA A 92 -4.90 -2.32 7.10
CA ALA A 92 -3.96 -1.83 6.10
C ALA A 92 -2.73 -1.17 6.75
N ASP A 93 -1.56 -1.34 6.13
CA ASP A 93 -0.32 -0.64 6.53
C ASP A 93 -0.18 0.66 5.72
N LEU A 94 -0.55 1.78 6.33
CA LEU A 94 -0.44 3.14 5.81
C LEU A 94 0.80 3.87 6.36
N THR A 95 1.83 3.16 6.83
CA THR A 95 3.04 3.79 7.39
C THR A 95 3.63 4.77 6.39
N ASN A 96 3.89 6.00 6.83
CA ASN A 96 4.41 7.12 6.01
C ASN A 96 3.54 7.49 4.79
N ALA A 97 2.25 7.12 4.76
CA ALA A 97 1.36 7.49 3.67
C ALA A 97 1.05 9.00 3.66
N THR A 98 0.84 9.56 2.47
CA THR A 98 0.34 10.94 2.33
C THR A 98 -1.18 10.93 2.23
N LEU A 99 -1.86 11.37 3.29
CA LEU A 99 -3.31 11.46 3.42
C LEU A 99 -3.81 12.92 3.39
N ASP A 100 -2.96 13.90 3.14
CA ASP A 100 -3.34 15.30 3.21
C ASP A 100 -4.49 15.62 2.25
N SER A 101 -5.48 16.33 2.77
CA SER A 101 -6.75 16.64 2.10
C SER A 101 -7.60 15.41 1.69
N ALA A 102 -7.25 14.18 2.10
CA ALA A 102 -8.05 12.99 1.80
C ALA A 102 -9.39 12.99 2.57
N ARG A 103 -10.43 12.44 1.94
CA ARG A 103 -11.76 12.25 2.57
C ARG A 103 -11.90 10.81 3.03
N LEU A 104 -11.69 10.53 4.32
CA LEU A 104 -11.86 9.23 4.99
C LEU A 104 -13.21 9.15 5.75
N ILE A 105 -14.20 9.91 5.29
CA ILE A 105 -15.53 9.97 5.91
C ILE A 105 -16.13 8.56 5.89
N LYS A 106 -16.55 8.05 7.05
CA LYS A 106 -17.09 6.69 7.23
C LYS A 106 -16.16 5.55 6.77
N ALA A 107 -14.87 5.81 6.58
CA ALA A 107 -13.92 4.77 6.22
C ALA A 107 -13.71 3.78 7.38
N ASN A 108 -13.46 2.52 7.08
CA ASN A 108 -13.05 1.53 8.07
C ASN A 108 -11.52 1.54 8.21
N LEU A 109 -10.99 2.09 9.28
CA LEU A 109 -9.55 2.07 9.62
C LEU A 109 -9.27 1.12 10.79
N THR A 110 -10.20 0.21 11.12
CA THR A 110 -10.05 -0.73 12.23
C THR A 110 -8.73 -1.50 12.07
N ASN A 111 -7.90 -1.53 13.11
CA ASN A 111 -6.58 -2.16 13.11
C ASN A 111 -5.55 -1.64 12.08
N ALA A 112 -5.83 -0.54 11.37
CA ALA A 112 -4.88 0.04 10.41
C ALA A 112 -3.66 0.64 11.13
N VAL A 113 -2.50 0.59 10.48
CA VAL A 113 -1.26 1.22 10.97
C VAL A 113 -1.01 2.48 10.17
N LEU A 114 -1.12 3.65 10.80
CA LEU A 114 -0.91 4.94 10.13
C LEU A 114 0.40 5.61 10.53
N GLU A 115 1.34 4.88 11.13
CA GLU A 115 2.55 5.46 11.73
C GLU A 115 3.28 6.44 10.78
N GLY A 116 3.51 7.67 11.25
CA GLY A 116 4.18 8.71 10.46
C GLY A 116 3.39 9.26 9.27
N ALA A 117 2.12 8.89 9.10
CA ALA A 117 1.31 9.39 7.98
C ALA A 117 1.06 10.91 8.07
N PHE A 118 1.06 11.57 6.91
CA PHE A 118 0.79 13.00 6.80
C PHE A 118 -0.69 13.25 6.50
N ALA A 119 -1.47 13.63 7.52
CA ALA A 119 -2.94 13.73 7.44
C ALA A 119 -3.47 15.14 7.80
N ALA A 120 -2.67 16.19 7.57
CA ALA A 120 -2.91 17.54 8.08
C ALA A 120 -4.32 18.09 7.76
N ASN A 121 -4.82 17.90 6.54
CA ASN A 121 -6.16 18.35 6.14
C ASN A 121 -7.15 17.21 5.87
N ALA A 122 -6.84 15.99 6.29
CA ALA A 122 -7.72 14.84 6.13
C ALA A 122 -9.02 15.00 6.95
N LYS A 123 -10.09 14.31 6.51
CA LYS A 123 -11.39 14.27 7.19
C LYS A 123 -11.77 12.85 7.56
N PHE A 124 -12.01 12.60 8.84
CA PHE A 124 -12.33 11.29 9.41
C PHE A 124 -13.75 11.25 10.00
N ASP A 125 -14.64 12.14 9.58
CA ASP A 125 -15.99 12.21 10.14
C ASP A 125 -16.71 10.83 9.99
N GLY A 126 -17.00 10.20 11.13
CA GLY A 126 -17.62 8.87 11.19
C GLY A 126 -16.71 7.69 10.82
N ALA A 127 -15.40 7.88 10.68
CA ALA A 127 -14.46 6.80 10.46
C ALA A 127 -14.41 5.84 11.67
N MET A 128 -14.26 4.54 11.41
CA MET A 128 -14.06 3.53 12.44
C MET A 128 -12.56 3.37 12.67
N ILE A 129 -12.10 3.60 13.90
CA ILE A 129 -10.66 3.63 14.22
C ILE A 129 -10.27 2.68 15.36
N GLU A 130 -11.13 1.72 15.70
CA GLU A 130 -10.83 0.78 16.78
C GLU A 130 -9.53 0.02 16.48
N GLY A 131 -8.57 0.07 17.42
CA GLY A 131 -7.26 -0.54 17.24
C GLY A 131 -6.40 0.11 16.14
N ALA A 132 -6.78 1.25 15.57
CA ALA A 132 -5.91 1.98 14.64
C ALA A 132 -4.70 2.59 15.38
N ASP A 133 -3.55 2.64 14.72
CA ASP A 133 -2.32 3.20 15.28
C ASP A 133 -1.99 4.55 14.64
N PHE A 134 -2.04 5.61 15.45
CA PHE A 134 -1.80 6.99 15.00
C PHE A 134 -0.43 7.53 15.43
N THR A 135 0.54 6.66 15.75
CA THR A 135 1.87 7.12 16.19
C THR A 135 2.48 8.07 15.17
N ASP A 136 2.94 9.23 15.62
CA ASP A 136 3.57 10.27 14.78
C ASP A 136 2.73 10.73 13.57
N VAL A 137 1.40 10.54 13.59
CA VAL A 137 0.52 11.06 12.54
C VAL A 137 0.35 12.56 12.69
N LEU A 138 0.63 13.31 11.62
CA LEU A 138 0.36 14.74 11.60
C LEU A 138 -1.14 15.01 11.37
N LEU A 139 -1.87 15.26 12.45
CA LEU A 139 -3.28 15.65 12.46
C LEU A 139 -3.46 17.11 12.89
N ARG A 140 -4.56 17.73 12.46
CA ARG A 140 -5.06 18.94 13.09
C ARG A 140 -5.66 18.64 14.46
N GLN A 141 -5.51 19.56 15.40
CA GLN A 141 -6.02 19.43 16.78
C GLN A 141 -7.55 19.23 16.85
N ASP A 142 -8.32 19.89 15.98
CA ASP A 142 -9.78 19.71 15.96
C ASP A 142 -10.19 18.31 15.52
N GLU A 143 -9.46 17.73 14.57
CA GLU A 143 -9.72 16.38 14.10
C GLU A 143 -9.26 15.33 15.12
N GLN A 144 -8.07 15.49 15.71
CA GLN A 144 -7.60 14.68 16.83
C GLN A 144 -8.62 14.66 17.97
N LYS A 145 -9.15 15.83 18.36
CA LYS A 145 -10.16 15.93 19.42
C LYS A 145 -11.44 15.16 19.10
N LYS A 146 -11.90 15.16 17.84
CA LYS A 146 -13.05 14.36 17.42
C LYS A 146 -12.74 12.86 17.54
N LEU A 147 -11.60 12.42 17.01
CA LEU A 147 -11.19 11.01 17.05
C LEU A 147 -11.09 10.51 18.50
N CYS A 148 -10.55 11.31 19.41
CA CYS A 148 -10.44 10.98 20.82
C CYS A 148 -11.79 10.74 21.55
N GLN A 149 -12.91 11.18 20.99
CA GLN A 149 -14.24 10.93 21.57
C GLN A 149 -14.66 9.46 21.49
N PHE A 150 -14.12 8.71 20.53
CA PHE A 150 -14.49 7.31 20.27
C PHE A 150 -13.29 6.39 20.04
N ALA A 151 -12.06 6.91 20.13
CA ALA A 151 -10.84 6.13 20.10
C ALA A 151 -10.83 5.09 21.23
N GLN A 152 -10.58 3.83 20.85
CA GLN A 152 -10.48 2.67 21.73
C GLN A 152 -9.71 1.54 21.03
N GLY A 153 -9.28 0.56 21.80
CA GLY A 153 -8.65 -0.66 21.29
C GLY A 153 -7.14 -0.56 21.17
N THR A 154 -6.52 -1.72 20.97
CA THR A 154 -5.07 -1.88 20.82
C THR A 154 -4.81 -2.47 19.45
N ASN A 155 -3.88 -1.88 18.70
CA ASN A 155 -3.54 -2.38 17.40
C ASN A 155 -2.91 -3.79 17.52
N PRO A 156 -3.44 -4.82 16.83
CA PRO A 156 -2.94 -6.19 16.96
C PRO A 156 -1.55 -6.39 16.32
N THR A 157 -1.14 -5.50 15.42
CA THR A 157 0.15 -5.58 14.72
C THR A 157 1.26 -4.89 15.53
N THR A 158 0.98 -3.71 16.09
CA THR A 158 2.00 -2.89 16.79
C THR A 158 1.93 -3.00 18.31
N GLY A 159 0.82 -3.49 18.87
CA GLY A 159 0.58 -3.57 20.30
C GLY A 159 0.34 -2.22 20.98
N ARG A 160 0.23 -1.13 20.21
CA ARG A 160 0.00 0.23 20.73
C ARG A 160 -1.49 0.52 20.89
N ASP A 161 -1.85 1.22 21.96
CA ASP A 161 -3.23 1.66 22.21
C ASP A 161 -3.62 2.85 21.33
N THR A 162 -4.82 2.83 20.76
CA THR A 162 -5.29 3.87 19.84
C THR A 162 -5.41 5.24 20.52
N ARG A 163 -5.84 5.31 21.78
CA ARG A 163 -5.98 6.59 22.49
C ARG A 163 -4.61 7.16 22.87
N GLU A 164 -3.68 6.30 23.27
CA GLU A 164 -2.31 6.70 23.58
C GLU A 164 -1.60 7.26 22.35
N THR A 165 -1.69 6.57 21.21
CA THR A 165 -1.06 7.01 19.95
C THR A 165 -1.69 8.28 19.38
N LEU A 166 -2.97 8.54 19.67
CA LEU A 166 -3.64 9.81 19.38
C LEU A 166 -3.34 10.91 20.40
N PHE A 167 -2.61 10.65 21.48
CA PHE A 167 -2.39 11.59 22.58
C PHE A 167 -3.70 12.18 23.14
N CYS A 168 -4.72 11.33 23.33
CA CYS A 168 -6.00 11.77 23.87
C CYS A 168 -5.88 12.25 25.34
N PRO A 169 -6.63 13.29 25.74
CA PRO A 169 -6.69 13.74 27.13
C PRO A 169 -7.52 12.81 28.03
#